data_AF-A0A6I3IXJ2-F1
#
_entry.id   AF-A0A6I3IXJ2-F1
#
_cell.length_a   1.000
_cell.length_b   1.000
_cell.length_c   1.000
_cell.angle_alpha   90.00
_cell.angle_beta   90.00
_cell.angle_gamma   90.00
#
_symmetry.space_group_name_H-M   'P 1'
#
loop_
_entity.id
_entity.type
_entity.pdbx_description
1 polymer ?
#
loop_
_entity_poly.entity_id
_entity_poly.type
_entity_poly.pdbx_seq_one_letter_code
_entity_poly.pdbx_strand_id
1 'polypeptide(L)'
;MHDVLAHRISLVSMHAGALAYRDDLSREQIRKEATIIQGTSMQALTELRQILGVLRSTPVGEPQDAVEAPQPTFTDIGDLVEEACAAGLPASLTVEVPSGLQPPVAVGRHAYRMVQEALTNVRKHAPGARTQVVLRGEPGSGLHLEVANEPVPVWHSPSASLGGAGLGLVGLTERATIVGGALTHGTDADGGYRVSADLPWPQEDS
;
A
#
# COMPACT_ATOMS: atom_id res chain seq x y z
N MET A 1 -8.23 -15.15 -0.24
CA MET A 1 -7.04 -14.83 -1.07
C MET A 1 -6.07 -16.00 -1.28
N HIS A 2 -6.29 -17.21 -0.72
CA HIS A 2 -5.35 -18.34 -0.91
C HIS A 2 -5.61 -19.23 -2.13
N ASP A 3 -6.81 -19.21 -2.70
CA ASP A 3 -7.20 -20.20 -3.73
C ASP A 3 -6.49 -20.02 -5.07
N VAL A 4 -6.13 -18.78 -5.45
CA VAL A 4 -5.52 -18.51 -6.77
C VAL A 4 -4.06 -18.96 -6.82
N LEU A 5 -3.28 -18.73 -5.75
CA LEU A 5 -1.89 -19.20 -5.66
C LEU A 5 -1.83 -20.74 -5.60
N ALA A 6 -2.68 -21.35 -4.78
CA ALA A 6 -2.79 -22.81 -4.69
C ALA A 6 -3.19 -23.43 -6.05
N HIS A 7 -4.11 -22.78 -6.77
CA HIS A 7 -4.52 -23.19 -8.11
C HIS A 7 -3.37 -23.09 -9.13
N ARG A 8 -2.57 -22.02 -9.12
CA ARG A 8 -1.41 -21.86 -10.02
C ARG A 8 -0.30 -22.87 -9.75
N ILE A 9 0.00 -23.14 -8.48
CA ILE A 9 0.97 -24.19 -8.10
C ILE A 9 0.47 -25.57 -8.54
N SER A 10 -0.85 -25.81 -8.46
CA SER A 10 -1.47 -27.04 -8.95
C SER A 10 -1.33 -27.18 -10.48
N LEU A 11 -1.51 -26.08 -11.23
CA LEU A 11 -1.30 -26.07 -12.68
C LEU A 11 0.17 -26.31 -13.07
N VAL A 12 1.12 -25.66 -12.38
CA VAL A 12 2.56 -25.92 -12.60
C VAL A 12 2.90 -27.38 -12.34
N SER A 13 2.42 -27.94 -11.22
CA SER A 13 2.64 -29.36 -10.89
C SER A 13 2.00 -30.31 -11.91
N MET A 14 0.81 -29.98 -12.43
CA MET A 14 0.14 -30.76 -13.47
C MET A 14 0.91 -30.77 -14.79
N HIS A 15 1.34 -29.60 -15.28
CA HIS A 15 2.11 -29.49 -16.53
C HIS A 15 3.51 -30.11 -16.39
N ALA A 16 4.19 -29.91 -15.26
CA ALA A 16 5.48 -30.54 -14.99
C ALA A 16 5.35 -32.07 -14.87
N GLY A 17 4.29 -32.56 -14.24
CA GLY A 17 3.98 -33.99 -14.17
C GLY A 17 3.69 -34.60 -15.54
N ALA A 18 2.96 -33.88 -16.40
CA ALA A 18 2.70 -34.30 -17.77
C ALA A 18 4.00 -34.41 -18.58
N LEU A 19 4.95 -33.47 -18.43
CA LEU A 19 6.26 -33.55 -19.06
C LEU A 19 7.15 -34.68 -18.51
N ALA A 20 7.03 -35.00 -17.23
CA ALA A 20 7.85 -36.02 -16.58
C ALA A 20 7.48 -37.47 -16.98
N TYR A 21 6.24 -37.69 -17.44
CA TYR A 21 5.72 -39.03 -17.75
C TYR A 21 5.35 -39.25 -19.22
N ARG A 22 5.35 -38.20 -20.05
CA ARG A 22 5.04 -38.32 -21.48
C ARG A 22 6.30 -38.37 -22.34
N ASP A 23 6.51 -39.52 -22.95
CA ASP A 23 7.64 -39.77 -23.85
C ASP A 23 7.28 -39.52 -25.33
N ASP A 24 6.01 -39.19 -25.61
CA ASP A 24 5.44 -39.05 -26.95
C ASP A 24 5.38 -37.60 -27.46
N LEU A 25 5.88 -36.63 -26.68
CA LEU A 25 5.81 -35.21 -27.01
C LEU A 25 6.87 -34.81 -28.05
N SER A 26 6.45 -34.03 -29.04
CA SER A 26 7.37 -33.41 -29.99
C SER A 26 8.21 -32.31 -29.32
N ARG A 27 9.37 -31.96 -29.90
CA ARG A 27 10.20 -30.85 -29.42
C ARG A 27 9.44 -29.52 -29.33
N GLU A 28 8.47 -29.30 -30.20
CA GLU A 28 7.64 -28.09 -30.19
C GLU A 28 6.64 -28.10 -29.03
N GLN A 29 6.02 -29.25 -28.75
CA GLN A 29 5.12 -29.41 -27.61
C GLN A 29 5.86 -29.29 -26.27
N ILE A 30 7.06 -29.87 -26.16
CA ILE A 30 7.92 -29.72 -24.96
C ILE A 30 8.22 -28.24 -24.70
N ARG A 31 8.59 -27.47 -25.74
CA ARG A 31 8.84 -26.03 -25.60
C ARG A 31 7.60 -25.26 -25.17
N LYS A 32 6.43 -25.63 -25.71
CA LYS A 32 5.15 -25.00 -25.34
C LYS A 32 4.82 -25.24 -23.88
N GLU A 33 4.91 -26.48 -23.40
CA GLU A 33 4.67 -26.84 -22.00
C GLU A 33 5.68 -26.15 -21.06
N ALA A 34 6.96 -26.11 -21.43
CA ALA A 34 7.98 -25.39 -20.66
C ALA A 34 7.70 -23.88 -20.57
N THR A 35 7.21 -23.28 -21.66
CA THR A 35 6.81 -21.86 -21.69
C THR A 35 5.61 -21.60 -20.77
N ILE A 36 4.63 -22.50 -20.75
CA ILE A 36 3.47 -22.43 -19.85
C ILE A 36 3.94 -22.52 -18.39
N ILE A 37 4.77 -23.50 -18.05
CA ILE A 37 5.33 -23.66 -16.70
C ILE A 37 6.10 -22.41 -16.27
N GLN A 38 6.96 -21.87 -17.13
CA GLN A 38 7.72 -20.66 -16.84
C GLN A 38 6.79 -19.46 -16.60
N GLY A 39 5.81 -19.25 -17.48
CA GLY A 39 4.85 -18.16 -17.36
C GLY A 39 4.01 -18.25 -16.08
N THR A 40 3.46 -19.43 -15.78
CA THR A 40 2.65 -19.63 -14.57
C THR A 40 3.50 -19.52 -13.29
N SER A 41 4.75 -19.98 -13.31
CA SER A 41 5.67 -19.86 -12.17
C SER A 41 6.06 -18.40 -11.91
N MET A 42 6.33 -17.62 -12.96
CA MET A 42 6.61 -16.18 -12.84
C MET A 42 5.41 -15.40 -12.29
N GLN A 43 4.19 -15.77 -12.70
CA GLN A 43 2.96 -15.18 -12.17
C GLN A 43 2.74 -15.54 -10.70
N ALA A 44 2.93 -16.80 -10.31
CA ALA A 44 2.82 -17.24 -8.92
C ALA A 44 3.87 -16.56 -8.02
N LEU A 45 5.11 -16.40 -8.50
CA LEU A 45 6.15 -15.65 -7.80
C LEU A 45 5.81 -14.16 -7.67
N THR A 46 5.15 -13.57 -8.68
CA THR A 46 4.69 -12.17 -8.62
C THR A 46 3.58 -12.01 -7.58
N GLU A 47 2.60 -12.92 -7.55
CA GLU A 47 1.53 -12.91 -6.53
C GLU A 47 2.11 -13.15 -5.13
N LEU A 48 3.04 -14.10 -4.97
CA LEU A 48 3.72 -14.32 -3.70
C LEU A 48 4.54 -13.08 -3.27
N ARG A 49 5.21 -12.42 -4.21
CA ARG A 49 5.91 -11.15 -3.95
C ARG A 49 4.97 -10.00 -3.68
N GLN A 50 3.72 -10.02 -4.13
CA GLN A 50 2.72 -9.02 -3.76
C GLN A 50 2.20 -9.28 -2.34
N ILE A 51 1.98 -10.56 -1.99
CA ILE A 51 1.63 -10.99 -0.62
C ILE A 51 2.76 -10.65 0.37
N LEU A 52 4.02 -10.90 -0.01
CA LEU A 52 5.21 -10.58 0.80
C LEU A 52 5.65 -9.10 0.66
N GLY A 53 5.26 -8.44 -0.42
CA GLY A 53 5.63 -7.07 -0.81
C GLY A 53 4.91 -6.00 0.00
N VAL A 54 3.97 -6.40 0.86
CA VAL A 54 3.47 -5.60 1.99
C VAL A 54 4.62 -5.18 2.94
N LEU A 55 5.83 -5.73 2.79
CA LEU A 55 7.05 -5.29 3.49
C LEU A 55 8.13 -4.67 2.58
N ARG A 56 7.89 -4.45 1.28
CA ARG A 56 8.93 -3.94 0.38
C ARG A 56 8.37 -3.08 -0.76
N SER A 57 8.05 -1.82 -0.45
CA SER A 57 7.88 -0.78 -1.46
C SER A 57 9.15 0.05 -1.57
N THR A 58 10.08 -0.38 -2.42
CA THR A 58 11.01 0.51 -3.13
C THR A 58 10.88 0.24 -4.64
N PRO A 59 10.99 1.27 -5.50
CA PRO A 59 10.78 1.12 -6.94
C PRO A 59 11.86 0.25 -7.57
N VAL A 60 11.50 -0.51 -8.60
CA VAL A 60 12.42 -1.34 -9.38
C VAL A 60 13.32 -0.44 -10.21
N GLY A 61 14.63 -0.42 -9.90
CA GLY A 61 15.60 0.30 -10.72
C GLY A 61 17.03 0.47 -10.21
N GLU A 62 17.35 0.17 -8.95
CA GLU A 62 18.70 0.44 -8.42
C GLU A 62 19.52 -0.83 -8.09
N PRO A 63 20.86 -0.81 -8.29
CA PRO A 63 21.73 -1.97 -8.06
C PRO A 63 21.73 -2.41 -6.60
N GLN A 64 21.85 -3.72 -6.38
CA GLN A 64 21.78 -4.43 -5.09
C GLN A 64 22.95 -4.16 -4.10
N ASP A 65 23.57 -2.97 -4.12
CA ASP A 65 24.64 -2.56 -3.19
C ASP A 65 24.32 -1.29 -2.39
N ALA A 66 23.08 -0.80 -2.40
CA ALA A 66 22.66 0.28 -1.51
C ALA A 66 22.44 -0.29 -0.10
N VAL A 67 23.25 0.17 0.87
CA VAL A 67 22.94 0.15 2.31
C VAL A 67 21.46 0.47 2.45
N GLU A 68 20.67 -0.46 3.01
CA GLU A 68 19.22 -0.34 3.13
C GLU A 68 18.90 1.04 3.70
N ALA A 69 18.34 1.92 2.87
CA ALA A 69 18.07 3.29 3.28
C ALA A 69 17.23 3.24 4.56
N PRO A 70 17.50 4.11 5.56
CA PRO A 70 16.79 4.09 6.82
C PRO A 70 15.28 4.13 6.53
N GLN A 71 14.54 3.19 7.14
CA GLN A 71 13.11 3.08 6.93
C GLN A 71 12.43 4.38 7.40
N PRO A 72 11.54 4.97 6.59
CA PRO A 72 10.91 6.24 6.94
C PRO A 72 10.05 6.12 8.20
N THR A 73 9.99 7.20 8.96
CA THR A 73 9.40 7.30 10.28
C THR A 73 8.38 8.44 10.34
N PHE A 74 7.83 8.69 11.54
CA PHE A 74 6.88 9.78 11.76
C PHE A 74 7.43 11.16 11.40
N THR A 75 8.74 11.41 11.59
CA THR A 75 9.37 12.70 11.28
C THR A 75 9.37 13.03 9.80
N ASP A 76 9.35 11.99 8.96
CA ASP A 76 9.52 12.12 7.51
C ASP A 76 8.18 12.46 6.82
N ILE A 77 7.08 12.54 7.57
CA ILE A 77 5.77 12.93 7.04
C ILE A 77 5.77 14.38 6.54
N GLY A 78 6.57 15.26 7.17
CA GLY A 78 6.76 16.64 6.68
C GLY A 78 7.30 16.64 5.25
N ASP A 79 8.44 15.98 5.05
CA ASP A 79 9.10 15.85 3.74
C ASP A 79 8.17 15.21 2.70
N LEU A 80 7.41 14.18 3.10
CA LEU A 80 6.44 13.53 2.21
C LEU A 80 5.34 14.49 1.71
N VAL A 81 4.87 15.40 2.56
CA VAL A 81 3.88 16.42 2.16
C VAL A 81 4.53 17.47 1.25
N GLU A 82 5.77 17.87 1.53
CA GLU A 82 6.53 18.77 0.67
C GLU A 82 6.79 18.17 -0.73
N GLU A 83 7.13 16.89 -0.81
CA GLU A 83 7.28 16.15 -2.07
C GLU A 83 5.96 16.11 -2.86
N ALA A 84 4.83 15.91 -2.18
CA ALA A 84 3.52 15.93 -2.82
C ALA A 84 3.21 17.32 -3.40
N CYS A 85 3.54 18.39 -2.68
CA CYS A 85 3.46 19.77 -3.14
C CYS A 85 4.34 20.03 -4.36
N ALA A 86 5.60 19.59 -4.32
CA ALA A 86 6.53 19.69 -5.46
C ALA A 86 6.02 18.92 -6.69
N ALA A 87 5.29 17.83 -6.49
CA ALA A 87 4.63 17.06 -7.54
C ALA A 87 3.28 17.64 -8.02
N GLY A 88 2.89 18.84 -7.55
CA GLY A 88 1.71 19.57 -8.02
C GLY A 88 0.41 19.27 -7.27
N LEU A 89 0.44 18.54 -6.15
CA LEU A 89 -0.72 18.37 -5.27
C LEU A 89 -0.71 19.48 -4.20
N PRO A 90 -1.70 20.40 -4.17
CA PRO A 90 -1.73 21.46 -3.15
C PRO A 90 -2.09 20.86 -1.77
N ALA A 91 -1.08 20.41 -1.04
CA ALA A 91 -1.22 19.77 0.27
C ALA A 91 -0.75 20.67 1.43
N SER A 92 -1.31 20.45 2.61
CA SER A 92 -0.87 21.08 3.87
C SER A 92 -0.78 20.06 4.99
N LEU A 93 0.09 20.33 5.98
CA LEU A 93 0.28 19.47 7.15
C LEU A 93 0.02 20.27 8.44
N THR A 94 -0.83 19.72 9.30
CA THR A 94 -1.04 20.18 10.68
C THR A 94 -0.62 19.09 11.65
N VAL A 95 0.28 19.41 12.58
CA VAL A 95 0.74 18.47 13.62
C VAL A 95 0.37 19.02 14.99
N GLU A 96 -0.54 18.33 15.67
CA GLU A 96 -0.99 18.57 17.04
C GLU A 96 -0.51 17.42 17.93
N VAL A 97 0.80 17.23 17.94
CA VAL A 97 1.52 16.31 18.83
C VAL A 97 2.45 17.13 19.71
N PRO A 98 2.54 16.88 21.04
CA PRO A 98 3.39 17.66 21.92
C PRO A 98 4.85 17.67 21.44
N SER A 99 5.49 18.85 21.50
CA SER A 99 6.86 19.02 21.03
C SER A 99 7.84 18.07 21.73
N GLY A 100 8.66 17.36 20.95
CA GLY A 100 9.63 16.41 21.47
C GLY A 100 9.08 15.02 21.77
N LEU A 101 7.76 14.80 21.62
CA LEU A 101 7.15 13.47 21.70
C LEU A 101 6.94 12.89 20.30
N GLN A 102 7.08 11.58 20.20
CA GLN A 102 6.85 10.82 18.98
C GLN A 102 6.12 9.52 19.29
N PRO A 103 5.24 9.06 18.39
CA PRO A 103 4.61 7.76 18.54
C PRO A 103 5.67 6.65 18.50
N PRO A 104 5.37 5.45 19.03
CA PRO A 104 6.26 4.31 18.87
C PRO A 104 6.68 4.12 17.42
N VAL A 105 7.93 3.71 17.18
CA VAL A 105 8.51 3.62 15.83
C VAL A 105 7.61 2.83 14.86
N ALA A 106 7.01 1.73 15.33
CA ALA A 106 6.07 0.96 14.52
C ALA A 106 4.86 1.82 14.11
N VAL A 107 4.20 2.48 15.06
CA VAL A 107 3.04 3.36 14.84
C VAL A 107 3.40 4.50 13.88
N GLY A 108 4.55 5.13 14.07
CA GLY A 108 5.06 6.17 13.19
C GLY A 108 5.25 5.71 11.74
N ARG A 109 5.79 4.50 11.55
CA ARG A 109 5.93 3.88 10.21
C ARG A 109 4.58 3.62 9.55
N HIS A 110 3.60 3.15 10.32
CA HIS A 110 2.26 2.92 9.80
C HIS A 110 1.58 4.24 9.41
N ALA A 111 1.67 5.27 10.25
CA ALA A 111 1.17 6.60 9.94
C ALA A 111 1.80 7.16 8.65
N TYR A 112 3.13 7.07 8.51
CA TYR A 112 3.83 7.50 7.29
C TYR A 112 3.27 6.80 6.04
N ARG A 113 3.14 5.47 6.07
CA ARG A 113 2.62 4.70 4.93
C ARG A 113 1.17 5.02 4.61
N MET A 114 0.35 5.31 5.62
CA MET A 114 -1.04 5.72 5.43
C MET A 114 -1.13 7.08 4.75
N VAL A 115 -0.33 8.07 5.18
CA VAL A 115 -0.23 9.37 4.52
C VAL A 115 0.24 9.22 3.08
N GLN A 116 1.28 8.42 2.84
CA GLN A 116 1.86 8.21 1.51
C GLN A 116 0.84 7.66 0.51
N GLU A 117 0.13 6.60 0.90
CA GLU A 117 -0.89 5.98 0.07
C GLU A 117 -2.07 6.93 -0.14
N ALA A 118 -2.51 7.65 0.91
CA ALA A 118 -3.59 8.62 0.80
C ALA A 118 -3.24 9.75 -0.18
N LEU A 119 -2.07 10.39 -0.05
CA LEU A 119 -1.62 11.45 -0.97
C LEU A 119 -1.46 10.94 -2.41
N THR A 120 -0.99 9.69 -2.58
CA THR A 120 -0.92 9.04 -3.89
C THR A 120 -2.30 8.86 -4.50
N ASN A 121 -3.28 8.43 -3.70
CA ASN A 121 -4.66 8.27 -4.13
C ASN A 121 -5.30 9.61 -4.49
N VAL A 122 -5.08 10.67 -3.70
CA VAL A 122 -5.58 12.01 -4.05
C VAL A 122 -4.99 12.48 -5.38
N ARG A 123 -3.67 12.37 -5.57
CA ARG A 123 -3.03 12.76 -6.84
C ARG A 123 -3.60 12.00 -8.04
N LYS A 124 -3.94 10.73 -7.87
CA LYS A 124 -4.48 9.87 -8.92
C LYS A 124 -5.96 10.14 -9.21
N HIS A 125 -6.76 10.40 -8.18
CA HIS A 125 -8.22 10.40 -8.27
C HIS A 125 -8.86 11.79 -8.17
N ALA A 126 -8.17 12.74 -7.56
CA ALA A 126 -8.60 14.13 -7.41
C ALA A 126 -7.42 15.10 -7.70
N PRO A 127 -6.85 15.05 -8.91
CA PRO A 127 -5.69 15.88 -9.26
C PRO A 127 -6.03 17.37 -9.09
N GLY A 128 -5.15 18.10 -8.41
CA GLY A 128 -5.32 19.53 -8.12
C GLY A 128 -6.26 19.87 -6.95
N ALA A 129 -6.87 18.88 -6.31
CA ALA A 129 -7.67 19.10 -5.10
C ALA A 129 -6.79 19.58 -3.95
N ARG A 130 -7.24 20.62 -3.23
CA ARG A 130 -6.60 21.00 -1.97
C ARG A 130 -6.72 19.85 -0.99
N THR A 131 -5.59 19.48 -0.40
CA THR A 131 -5.48 18.31 0.48
C THR A 131 -4.94 18.75 1.83
N GLN A 132 -5.56 18.28 2.90
CA GLN A 132 -5.12 18.53 4.27
C GLN A 132 -4.70 17.21 4.91
N VAL A 133 -3.52 17.20 5.52
CA VAL A 133 -3.02 16.13 6.39
C VAL A 133 -3.03 16.66 7.82
N VAL A 134 -3.69 15.95 8.72
CA VAL A 134 -3.76 16.30 10.15
C VAL A 134 -3.26 15.12 10.97
N LEU A 135 -2.32 15.37 11.87
CA LEU A 135 -1.79 14.42 12.84
C LEU A 135 -2.06 14.96 14.24
N ARG A 136 -2.81 14.24 15.07
CA ARG A 136 -3.11 14.63 16.46
C ARG A 136 -2.83 13.47 17.38
N GLY A 137 -2.16 13.68 18.50
CA GLY A 137 -1.96 12.58 19.42
C GLY A 137 -0.99 12.85 20.55
N GLU A 138 -1.08 11.99 21.55
CA GLU A 138 -0.25 12.01 22.74
C GLU A 138 -0.17 10.60 23.35
N PRO A 139 0.86 10.31 24.16
CA PRO A 139 0.93 9.05 24.90
C PRO A 139 -0.32 8.82 25.77
N GLY A 140 -0.88 7.62 25.71
CA GLY A 140 -2.09 7.22 26.43
C GLY A 140 -3.39 7.46 25.64
N SER A 141 -3.46 8.52 24.83
CA SER A 141 -4.66 8.88 24.06
C SER A 141 -4.67 8.32 22.62
N GLY A 142 -3.50 7.96 22.09
CA GLY A 142 -3.37 7.46 20.71
C GLY A 142 -2.88 8.52 19.72
N LEU A 143 -2.70 8.10 18.48
CA LEU A 143 -2.41 8.95 17.32
C LEU A 143 -3.57 8.88 16.34
N HIS A 144 -4.26 10.00 16.18
CA HIS A 144 -5.23 10.23 15.13
C HIS A 144 -4.54 10.82 13.89
N LEU A 145 -4.78 10.20 12.74
CA LEU A 145 -4.34 10.64 11.43
C LEU A 145 -5.58 10.94 10.58
N GLU A 146 -5.54 12.02 9.83
CA GLU A 146 -6.53 12.32 8.81
C GLU A 146 -5.88 12.87 7.54
N VAL A 147 -6.31 12.38 6.38
CA VAL A 147 -6.01 12.96 5.06
C VAL A 147 -7.33 13.22 4.34
N ALA A 148 -7.59 14.47 4.01
CA ALA A 148 -8.83 14.89 3.37
C ALA A 148 -8.56 15.78 2.15
N ASN A 149 -9.27 15.57 1.05
CA ASN A 149 -9.20 16.47 -0.10
C ASN A 149 -10.55 17.11 -0.42
N GLU A 150 -10.51 18.34 -0.93
CA GLU A 150 -11.69 19.07 -1.39
C GLU A 150 -12.37 18.37 -2.58
N PRO A 151 -13.67 18.64 -2.81
CA PRO A 151 -14.39 18.11 -3.95
C PRO A 151 -13.77 18.53 -5.28
N VAL A 152 -13.72 17.61 -6.24
CA VAL A 152 -13.31 17.91 -7.62
C VAL A 152 -14.50 17.80 -8.58
N PRO A 153 -14.62 18.70 -9.58
CA PRO A 153 -15.76 18.72 -10.51
C PRO A 153 -15.94 17.42 -11.33
N VAL A 154 -14.85 16.66 -11.48
CA VAL A 154 -14.86 15.34 -12.09
C VAL A 154 -14.28 14.38 -11.06
N TRP A 155 -15.13 13.90 -10.16
CA TRP A 155 -14.91 12.55 -9.69
C TRP A 155 -15.00 11.67 -10.92
N HIS A 156 -13.86 11.18 -11.39
CA HIS A 156 -13.90 9.89 -12.03
C HIS A 156 -14.38 8.94 -10.93
N SER A 157 -15.71 8.77 -10.81
CA SER A 157 -16.29 7.59 -10.17
C SER A 157 -15.39 6.43 -10.57
N PRO A 158 -14.98 5.56 -9.63
CA PRO A 158 -14.25 4.38 -10.02
C PRO A 158 -15.15 3.67 -11.03
N SER A 159 -14.84 3.84 -12.31
CA SER A 159 -15.37 3.00 -13.35
C SER A 159 -15.13 1.61 -12.81
N ALA A 160 -16.18 0.82 -12.72
CA ALA A 160 -16.12 -0.61 -12.45
C ALA A 160 -15.37 -1.37 -13.58
N SER A 161 -14.35 -0.73 -14.17
CA SER A 161 -13.33 -1.32 -15.01
C SER A 161 -12.27 -1.93 -14.10
N LEU A 162 -12.46 -3.22 -13.82
CA LEU A 162 -11.40 -4.24 -13.79
C LEU A 162 -10.15 -3.89 -12.95
N GLY A 163 -10.19 -4.23 -11.65
CA GLY A 163 -9.07 -4.96 -11.04
C GLY A 163 -8.13 -4.25 -10.06
N GLY A 164 -8.35 -3.00 -9.64
CA GLY A 164 -7.39 -2.34 -8.74
C GLY A 164 -7.88 -1.23 -7.80
N ALA A 165 -9.13 -0.76 -7.94
CA ALA A 165 -9.61 0.46 -7.26
C ALA A 165 -9.96 0.31 -5.77
N GLY A 166 -9.73 -0.85 -5.15
CA GLY A 166 -10.01 -1.09 -3.73
C GLY A 166 -8.90 -1.80 -2.94
N LEU A 167 -7.83 -2.25 -3.61
CA LEU A 167 -6.78 -3.04 -2.96
C LEU A 167 -5.89 -2.18 -2.05
N GLY A 168 -5.63 -0.91 -2.42
CA GLY A 168 -4.83 0.02 -1.61
C GLY A 168 -5.49 0.32 -0.25
N LEU A 169 -6.80 0.58 -0.28
CA LEU A 169 -7.61 0.88 0.91
C LEU A 169 -7.82 -0.34 1.81
N VAL A 170 -8.06 -1.52 1.23
CA VAL A 170 -8.10 -2.78 1.99
C VAL A 170 -6.76 -3.03 2.69
N GLY A 171 -5.64 -2.84 1.99
CA GLY A 171 -4.32 -2.95 2.60
C GLY A 171 -4.07 -1.92 3.70
N LEU A 172 -4.64 -0.72 3.61
CA LEU A 172 -4.54 0.31 4.66
C LEU A 172 -5.31 -0.11 5.93
N THR A 173 -6.53 -0.64 5.78
CA THR A 173 -7.34 -1.14 6.89
C THR A 173 -6.68 -2.34 7.59
N GLU A 174 -6.13 -3.28 6.82
CA GLU A 174 -5.37 -4.42 7.37
C GLU A 174 -4.14 -3.94 8.16
N ARG A 175 -3.41 -2.95 7.64
CA ARG A 175 -2.23 -2.38 8.32
C ARG A 175 -2.57 -1.65 9.61
N ALA A 176 -3.70 -0.92 9.66
CA ALA A 176 -4.17 -0.31 10.90
C ALA A 176 -4.47 -1.40 11.95
N THR A 177 -5.16 -2.46 11.53
CA THR A 177 -5.52 -3.59 12.39
C THR A 177 -4.30 -4.30 12.96
N ILE A 178 -3.22 -4.46 12.19
CA ILE A 178 -1.97 -5.11 12.63
C ILE A 178 -1.36 -4.42 13.84
N VAL A 179 -1.47 -3.10 13.93
CA VAL A 179 -0.98 -2.35 15.10
C VAL A 179 -2.04 -2.13 16.17
N GLY A 180 -3.23 -2.74 16.04
CA GLY A 180 -4.33 -2.54 16.98
C GLY A 180 -5.06 -1.21 16.79
N GLY A 181 -4.88 -0.56 15.63
CA GLY A 181 -5.60 0.64 15.24
C GLY A 181 -6.82 0.37 14.34
N ALA A 182 -7.53 1.43 14.00
CA ALA A 182 -8.68 1.41 13.09
C ALA A 182 -8.46 2.40 11.95
N LEU A 183 -9.06 2.13 10.78
CA LEU A 183 -9.04 3.03 9.65
C LEU A 183 -10.44 3.12 9.05
N THR A 184 -10.85 4.34 8.74
CA THR A 184 -12.08 4.66 8.04
C THR A 184 -11.73 5.47 6.78
N HIS A 185 -12.51 5.27 5.73
CA HIS A 185 -12.34 6.05 4.51
C HIS A 185 -13.68 6.21 3.79
N GLY A 186 -13.87 7.34 3.11
CA GLY A 186 -15.12 7.59 2.39
C GLY A 186 -15.22 8.96 1.76
N THR A 187 -16.20 9.11 0.90
CA THR A 187 -16.62 10.42 0.38
C THR A 187 -17.43 11.16 1.42
N ASP A 188 -17.15 12.44 1.64
CA ASP A 188 -17.99 13.29 2.48
C ASP A 188 -19.24 13.78 1.70
N ALA A 189 -20.13 14.48 2.41
CA ALA A 189 -21.37 14.99 1.84
C ALA A 189 -21.16 16.08 0.77
N ASP A 190 -20.02 16.76 0.83
CA ASP A 190 -19.66 17.86 -0.07
C ASP A 190 -18.93 17.35 -1.33
N GLY A 191 -18.58 16.06 -1.36
CA GLY A 191 -17.90 15.40 -2.48
C GLY A 191 -16.39 15.35 -2.35
N GLY A 192 -15.82 15.67 -1.20
CA GLY A 192 -14.43 15.40 -0.84
C GLY A 192 -14.21 13.92 -0.50
N TYR A 193 -12.96 13.50 -0.35
CA TYR A 193 -12.61 12.17 0.17
C TYR A 193 -11.78 12.30 1.43
N ARG A 194 -12.03 11.41 2.38
CA ARG A 194 -11.36 11.38 3.68
C ARG A 194 -10.85 9.98 3.96
N VAL A 195 -9.62 9.91 4.45
CA VAL A 195 -9.02 8.73 5.09
C VAL A 195 -8.65 9.13 6.50
N SER A 196 -9.16 8.42 7.49
CA SER A 196 -8.89 8.68 8.91
C SER A 196 -8.48 7.41 9.61
N ALA A 197 -7.49 7.48 10.50
CA ALA A 197 -7.01 6.34 11.25
C ALA A 197 -6.72 6.71 12.71
N ASP A 198 -7.07 5.80 13.61
CA ASP A 198 -6.75 5.87 15.03
C ASP A 198 -5.75 4.75 15.33
N LEU A 199 -4.54 5.13 15.74
CA LEU A 199 -3.45 4.20 16.04
C LEU A 199 -3.10 4.27 17.52
N PRO A 200 -2.77 3.14 18.17
CA PRO A 200 -2.46 3.16 19.59
C PRO A 200 -1.12 3.84 19.84
N TRP A 201 -1.08 4.67 20.87
CA TRP A 201 0.12 5.28 21.40
C TRP A 201 0.11 5.04 22.91
N PRO A 202 0.73 3.95 23.39
CA PRO A 202 0.74 3.65 24.81
C PRO A 202 1.50 4.71 25.59
N GLN A 203 1.06 4.97 26.82
CA GLN A 203 1.86 5.71 27.78
C GLN A 203 3.08 4.85 28.14
N GLU A 204 4.28 5.43 28.23
CA GLU A 204 5.41 4.70 28.80
C GLU A 204 5.13 4.47 30.28
N ASP A 205 5.00 3.21 30.69
CA ASP A 205 4.90 2.85 32.10
C ASP A 205 6.20 3.31 32.79
N SER A 206 6.07 4.28 33.71
CA SER A 206 7.17 4.81 34.52
C SER A 206 7.65 3.81 35.57
#